data_AF-A0AAV7D0S0-F1
#
_entry.id   AF-A0AAV7D0S0-F1
#
_cell.length_a   1.000
_cell.length_b   1.000
_cell.length_c   1.000
_cell.angle_alpha   90.00
_cell.angle_beta   90.00
_cell.angle_gamma   90.00
#
_symmetry.space_group_name_H-M   'P 1'
#
loop_
_entity.id
_entity.type
_entity.pdbx_description
1 polymer ?
#
loop_
_entity_poly.entity_id
_entity_poly.type
_entity_poly.pdbx_seq_one_letter_code
_entity_poly.pdbx_strand_id
1 'polypeptide(L)'
;MALSPMEINPEMLNKLNKKVGVSPTVHYVDVLGFESTYLQSFPHDVLSLLLLFPLTPQHGEFRKKQDDEQKDKEPDAKVYFMKQTLENSCGLLAVIHAAACNKDKLSFDNDSALKNFLDKSADASPDDRAKLLEENEDLRSAHNSIAAEGQCRNEDGIHFHLVVFTAVNGHLYELEVAVNFDSLSIQ
;
A
#
# COMPACT_ATOMS: atom_id res chain seq x y z
N MET A 1 -0.51 -4.78 17.74
CA MET A 1 -0.36 -6.15 17.22
C MET A 1 0.63 -6.07 16.05
N ALA A 2 1.47 -7.09 15.83
CA ALA A 2 2.53 -7.06 14.81
C ALA A 2 2.42 -8.25 13.86
N LEU A 3 2.74 -8.02 12.59
CA LEU A 3 2.94 -9.07 11.59
C LEU A 3 4.43 -9.43 11.48
N SER A 4 4.71 -10.54 10.79
CA SER A 4 6.08 -10.92 10.46
C SER A 4 6.66 -9.90 9.46
N PRO A 5 7.92 -9.46 9.63
CA PRO A 5 8.58 -8.57 8.67
C PRO A 5 8.65 -9.21 7.29
N MET A 6 8.22 -8.49 6.27
CA MET A 6 8.23 -8.95 4.88
C MET A 6 9.17 -8.08 4.06
N GLU A 7 9.96 -8.72 3.19
CA GLU A 7 10.76 -8.01 2.20
C GLU A 7 9.86 -7.31 1.18
N ILE A 8 10.10 -6.02 0.93
CA ILE A 8 9.32 -5.23 -0.04
C ILE A 8 10.09 -5.19 -1.35
N ASN A 9 9.85 -6.19 -2.19
CA ASN A 9 10.38 -6.30 -3.55
C ASN A 9 9.28 -6.85 -4.49
N PRO A 10 9.45 -6.77 -5.82
CA PRO A 10 8.44 -7.27 -6.75
C PRO A 10 8.11 -8.76 -6.58
N GLU A 11 9.07 -9.62 -6.23
CA GLU A 11 8.82 -11.05 -6.05
C GLU A 11 7.82 -11.30 -4.91
N MET A 12 8.10 -10.74 -3.72
CA MET A 12 7.25 -10.90 -2.54
C MET A 12 5.90 -10.22 -2.71
N LEU A 13 5.88 -9.01 -3.29
CA LEU A 13 4.63 -8.30 -3.56
C LEU A 13 3.76 -9.06 -4.57
N ASN A 14 4.33 -9.66 -5.62
CA ASN A 14 3.59 -10.48 -6.57
C ASN A 14 3.06 -11.77 -5.97
N LYS A 15 3.86 -12.45 -5.13
CA LYS A 15 3.41 -13.62 -4.36
C LYS A 15 2.25 -13.25 -3.44
N LEU A 16 2.35 -12.13 -2.71
CA LEU A 16 1.29 -11.64 -1.84
C LEU A 16 0.03 -11.27 -2.63
N ASN A 17 0.18 -10.52 -3.73
CA ASN A 17 -0.91 -10.12 -4.62
C ASN A 17 -1.72 -11.33 -5.10
N LYS A 18 -1.03 -12.38 -5.54
CA LYS A 18 -1.65 -13.66 -5.91
C LYS A 18 -2.28 -14.36 -4.71
N LYS A 19 -1.60 -14.40 -3.56
CA LYS A 19 -2.06 -15.09 -2.34
C LYS A 19 -3.37 -14.50 -1.80
N VAL A 20 -3.56 -13.19 -1.94
CA VAL A 20 -4.79 -12.50 -1.52
C VAL A 20 -5.89 -12.51 -2.61
N GLY A 21 -5.63 -13.18 -3.74
CA GLY A 21 -6.60 -13.44 -4.80
C GLY A 21 -6.74 -12.34 -5.85
N VAL A 22 -5.69 -11.54 -6.08
CA VAL A 22 -5.64 -10.64 -7.24
C VAL A 22 -5.19 -11.43 -8.47
N SER A 23 -5.93 -11.27 -9.57
CA SER A 23 -5.63 -11.92 -10.85
C SER A 23 -4.23 -11.54 -11.35
N PRO A 24 -3.49 -12.46 -12.00
CA PRO A 24 -2.13 -12.21 -12.51
C PRO A 24 -2.08 -11.27 -13.73
N THR A 25 -3.20 -10.63 -14.09
CA THR A 25 -3.26 -9.59 -15.13
C THR A 25 -2.46 -8.35 -14.76
N VAL A 26 -2.19 -8.15 -13.46
CA VAL A 26 -1.32 -7.10 -12.93
C VAL A 26 -0.18 -7.71 -12.10
N HIS A 27 0.95 -7.04 -12.11
CA HIS A 27 2.12 -7.43 -11.32
C HIS A 27 3.01 -6.21 -11.04
N TYR A 28 3.77 -6.31 -9.95
CA TYR A 28 4.80 -5.37 -9.56
C TYR A 28 6.09 -5.67 -10.32
N VAL A 29 6.83 -4.61 -10.64
CA VAL A 29 8.14 -4.65 -11.32
C VAL A 29 9.06 -3.61 -10.68
N ASP A 30 10.37 -3.82 -10.78
CA ASP A 30 11.34 -2.86 -10.27
C ASP A 30 11.39 -1.59 -11.12
N VAL A 31 11.56 -0.45 -10.46
CA VAL A 31 11.87 0.83 -11.10
C VAL A 31 13.35 1.13 -10.90
N LEU A 32 14.13 0.94 -11.97
CA LEU A 32 15.59 1.09 -11.91
C LEU A 32 16.06 2.55 -12.00
N GLY A 33 15.18 3.46 -12.43
CA GLY A 33 15.48 4.88 -12.59
C GLY A 33 14.27 5.69 -13.05
N PHE A 34 14.32 7.01 -12.85
CA PHE A 34 13.28 7.97 -13.25
C PHE A 34 13.62 8.71 -14.55
N GLU A 35 14.75 8.36 -15.18
CA GLU A 35 15.12 8.86 -16.48
C GLU A 35 14.17 8.34 -17.56
N SER A 36 13.91 9.17 -18.57
CA SER A 36 12.96 8.87 -19.64
C SER A 36 13.24 7.55 -20.35
N THR A 37 14.50 7.15 -20.47
CA THR A 37 14.92 5.87 -21.06
C THR A 37 14.44 4.66 -20.28
N TYR A 38 14.42 4.73 -18.95
CA TYR A 38 13.89 3.65 -18.12
C TYR A 38 12.37 3.69 -18.11
N LEU A 39 11.78 4.89 -17.97
CA LEU A 39 10.32 5.01 -17.89
C LEU A 39 9.59 4.58 -19.17
N GLN A 40 10.20 4.74 -20.35
CA GLN A 40 9.66 4.27 -21.62
C GLN A 40 9.60 2.74 -21.75
N SER A 41 10.27 2.00 -20.85
CA SER A 41 10.25 0.53 -20.87
C SER A 41 9.00 -0.05 -20.20
N PHE A 42 8.29 0.73 -19.39
CA PHE A 42 7.04 0.29 -18.77
C PHE A 42 5.89 0.26 -19.77
N PRO A 43 4.94 -0.68 -19.62
CA PRO A 43 3.68 -0.64 -20.36
C PRO A 43 2.92 0.65 -20.04
N HIS A 44 2.11 1.13 -20.99
CA HIS A 44 1.41 2.41 -20.85
C HIS A 44 0.39 2.46 -19.69
N ASP A 45 -0.06 1.31 -19.20
CA ASP A 45 -1.12 1.18 -18.18
C ASP A 45 -0.54 0.95 -16.77
N VAL A 46 0.31 1.87 -16.29
CA VAL A 46 0.79 1.84 -14.90
C VAL A 46 -0.32 2.28 -13.95
N LEU A 47 -0.64 1.44 -12.97
CA LEU A 47 -1.76 1.66 -12.04
C LEU A 47 -1.36 2.44 -10.79
N SER A 48 -0.21 2.08 -10.20
CA SER A 48 0.32 2.67 -8.98
C SER A 48 1.85 2.62 -8.99
N LEU A 49 2.48 3.53 -8.27
CA LEU A 49 3.91 3.52 -7.98
C LEU A 49 4.12 3.35 -6.47
N LEU A 50 4.96 2.41 -6.08
CA LEU A 50 5.33 2.19 -4.68
C LEU A 50 6.74 2.74 -4.45
N LEU A 51 6.91 3.60 -3.45
CA LEU A 51 8.19 4.17 -3.07
C LEU A 51 8.56 3.74 -1.65
N LEU A 52 9.63 2.96 -1.53
CA LEU A 52 10.24 2.58 -0.26
C LEU A 52 11.44 3.49 0.03
N PHE A 53 11.46 4.17 1.17
CA PHE A 53 12.57 5.02 1.56
C PHE A 53 12.80 5.02 3.09
N PRO A 54 14.04 5.27 3.56
CA PRO A 54 14.31 5.38 4.99
C PRO A 54 13.75 6.70 5.54
N LEU A 55 13.03 6.62 6.66
CA LEU A 55 12.52 7.82 7.32
C LEU A 55 13.65 8.53 8.07
N THR A 56 13.79 9.84 7.84
CA THR A 56 14.72 10.69 8.60
C THR A 56 13.92 11.74 9.38
N PRO A 57 14.50 12.37 10.43
CA PRO A 57 13.82 13.43 11.17
C PRO A 57 13.32 14.57 10.28
N GLN A 58 14.07 14.92 9.22
CA GLN A 58 13.68 15.95 8.24
C GLN A 58 12.40 15.59 7.49
N HIS A 59 12.21 14.31 7.14
CA HIS A 59 10.97 13.85 6.51
C HIS A 59 9.78 14.03 7.46
N GLY A 60 9.94 13.72 8.75
CA GLY A 60 8.87 13.89 9.74
C GLY A 60 8.43 15.35 9.92
N GLU A 61 9.38 16.30 9.91
CA GLU A 61 9.06 17.74 9.95
C GLU A 61 8.36 18.22 8.68
N PHE A 62 8.84 17.77 7.52
CA PHE A 62 8.23 18.11 6.23
C PHE A 62 6.80 17.57 6.13
N ARG A 63 6.55 16.33 6.56
CA ARG A 63 5.22 15.72 6.58
C ARG A 63 4.23 16.49 7.44
N LYS A 64 4.61 16.86 8.67
CA LYS A 64 3.73 17.68 9.54
C LYS A 64 3.31 18.98 8.87
N LYS A 65 4.23 19.60 8.12
CA LYS A 65 3.92 20.82 7.37
C LYS A 65 2.96 20.55 6.21
N GLN A 66 3.14 19.46 5.47
CA GLN A 66 2.19 19.06 4.42
C GLN A 66 0.80 18.75 4.99
N ASP A 67 0.72 18.04 6.12
CA ASP A 67 -0.55 17.76 6.79
C ASP A 67 -1.26 19.07 7.14
N ASP A 68 -0.54 20.04 7.72
CA ASP A 68 -1.07 21.36 8.03
C ASP A 68 -1.59 22.11 6.78
N GLU A 69 -0.90 21.99 5.64
CA GLU A 69 -1.29 22.60 4.35
C GLU A 69 -2.47 21.89 3.67
N GLN A 70 -2.73 20.63 4.01
CA GLN A 70 -3.79 19.80 3.42
C GLN A 70 -5.04 19.67 4.31
N LYS A 71 -5.03 20.21 5.54
CA LYS A 71 -6.16 20.15 6.49
C LYS A 71 -7.51 20.60 5.93
N ASP A 72 -7.50 21.57 5.01
CA ASP A 72 -8.71 22.12 4.40
C ASP A 72 -9.07 21.46 3.05
N LYS A 73 -8.25 20.52 2.57
CA LYS A 73 -8.52 19.77 1.33
C LYS A 73 -9.18 18.45 1.67
N GLU A 74 -10.44 18.31 1.30
CA GLU A 74 -11.10 17.02 1.40
C GLU A 74 -10.66 16.12 0.23
N PRO A 75 -10.15 14.90 0.51
CA PRO A 75 -9.86 13.92 -0.52
C PRO A 75 -11.15 13.49 -1.23
N ASP A 76 -11.03 13.08 -2.49
CA ASP A 76 -12.17 12.56 -3.24
C ASP A 76 -12.71 11.31 -2.54
N ALA A 77 -14.04 11.24 -2.36
CA ALA A 77 -14.71 10.15 -1.65
C ALA A 77 -14.43 8.76 -2.27
N LYS A 78 -14.00 8.70 -3.53
CA LYS A 78 -13.60 7.44 -4.19
C LYS A 78 -12.22 6.94 -3.78
N VAL A 79 -11.39 7.76 -3.15
CA VAL A 79 -10.06 7.34 -2.70
C VAL A 79 -10.21 6.41 -1.51
N TYR A 80 -9.80 5.15 -1.70
CA TYR A 80 -9.77 4.18 -0.62
C TYR A 80 -8.47 4.37 0.19
N PHE A 81 -8.63 4.82 1.43
CA PHE A 81 -7.53 5.00 2.37
C PHE A 81 -7.82 4.29 3.70
N MET A 82 -6.77 3.79 4.34
CA MET A 82 -6.84 3.19 5.66
C MET A 82 -5.52 3.38 6.40
N LYS A 83 -5.61 3.51 7.72
CA LYS A 83 -4.44 3.71 8.57
C LYS A 83 -3.69 2.41 8.81
N GLN A 84 -2.39 2.53 9.06
CA GLN A 84 -1.59 1.41 9.51
C GLN A 84 -1.62 1.33 11.04
N THR A 85 -2.25 0.30 11.58
CA THR A 85 -2.24 0.03 13.04
C THR A 85 -1.49 -1.26 13.40
N LEU A 86 -1.23 -2.10 12.40
CA LEU A 86 -0.42 -3.31 12.53
C LEU A 86 1.04 -3.00 12.21
N GLU A 87 1.94 -3.30 13.14
CA GLU A 87 3.38 -3.21 12.89
C GLU A 87 3.79 -4.23 11.80
N ASN A 88 4.77 -3.86 10.97
CA ASN A 88 5.25 -4.65 9.82
C ASN A 88 4.21 -4.99 8.74
N SER A 89 3.06 -4.30 8.70
CA SER A 89 2.00 -4.57 7.71
C SER A 89 2.08 -3.70 6.45
N CYS A 90 3.13 -2.87 6.31
CA CYS A 90 3.18 -1.87 5.25
C CYS A 90 3.09 -2.46 3.83
N GLY A 91 3.70 -3.62 3.57
CA GLY A 91 3.57 -4.31 2.29
C GLY A 91 2.14 -4.76 1.99
N LEU A 92 1.42 -5.28 3.01
CA LEU A 92 0.01 -5.65 2.88
C LEU A 92 -0.87 -4.42 2.62
N LEU A 93 -0.66 -3.33 3.36
CA LEU A 93 -1.42 -2.11 3.15
C LEU A 93 -1.17 -1.52 1.76
N ALA A 94 0.07 -1.55 1.28
CA ALA A 94 0.38 -1.06 -0.06
C ALA A 94 -0.35 -1.85 -1.15
N VAL A 95 -0.41 -3.19 -1.02
CA VAL A 95 -1.22 -4.04 -1.91
C VAL A 95 -2.71 -3.69 -1.81
N ILE A 96 -3.24 -3.50 -0.60
CA ILE A 96 -4.65 -3.12 -0.38
C ILE A 96 -4.95 -1.77 -1.03
N HIS A 97 -4.15 -0.73 -0.75
CA HIS A 97 -4.33 0.62 -1.27
C HIS A 97 -4.23 0.65 -2.81
N ALA A 98 -3.20 0.02 -3.37
CA ALA A 98 -3.03 -0.06 -4.82
C ALA A 98 -4.21 -0.77 -5.50
N ALA A 99 -4.69 -1.87 -4.91
CA ALA A 99 -5.81 -2.61 -5.45
C ALA A 99 -7.15 -1.88 -5.30
N ALA A 100 -7.40 -1.29 -4.14
CA ALA A 100 -8.66 -0.61 -3.85
C ALA A 100 -8.86 0.63 -4.74
N CYS A 101 -7.81 1.41 -4.97
CA CYS A 101 -7.87 2.60 -5.82
C CYS A 101 -7.94 2.28 -7.32
N ASN A 102 -7.67 1.04 -7.72
CA ASN A 102 -7.72 0.57 -9.11
C ASN A 102 -8.72 -0.60 -9.31
N LYS A 103 -9.71 -0.72 -8.42
CA LYS A 103 -10.62 -1.87 -8.36
C LYS A 103 -11.35 -2.14 -9.69
N ASP A 104 -11.64 -1.10 -10.47
CA ASP A 104 -12.29 -1.15 -11.79
C ASP A 104 -11.39 -1.72 -12.90
N LYS A 105 -10.06 -1.64 -12.72
CA LYS A 105 -9.05 -2.16 -13.65
C LYS A 105 -8.52 -3.53 -13.25
N LEU A 106 -8.94 -4.05 -12.09
CA LEU A 106 -8.48 -5.31 -11.54
C LEU A 106 -9.54 -6.40 -11.66
N SER A 107 -9.04 -7.62 -11.80
CA SER A 107 -9.83 -8.85 -11.65
C SER A 107 -9.38 -9.57 -10.38
N PHE A 108 -10.33 -10.19 -9.71
CA PHE A 108 -10.11 -10.95 -8.49
C PHE A 108 -10.61 -12.37 -8.68
N ASP A 109 -9.97 -13.33 -8.02
CA ASP A 109 -10.44 -14.71 -7.99
C ASP A 109 -11.76 -14.82 -7.20
N ASN A 110 -12.55 -15.86 -7.47
CA ASN A 110 -13.89 -16.03 -6.89
C ASN A 110 -13.91 -16.04 -5.35
N ASP A 111 -12.84 -16.53 -4.72
CA ASP A 111 -12.64 -16.64 -3.28
C ASP A 111 -11.58 -15.65 -2.76
N SER A 112 -11.31 -14.56 -3.49
CA SER A 112 -10.33 -13.55 -3.11
C SER A 112 -10.61 -12.95 -1.73
N ALA A 113 -9.71 -13.21 -0.79
CA ALA A 113 -9.72 -12.60 0.54
C ALA A 113 -9.65 -11.07 0.45
N LEU A 114 -8.86 -10.53 -0.50
CA LEU A 114 -8.78 -9.09 -0.71
C LEU A 114 -10.09 -8.52 -1.22
N LYS A 115 -10.73 -9.14 -2.22
CA LYS A 115 -12.03 -8.67 -2.72
C LYS A 115 -13.07 -8.64 -1.60
N ASN A 116 -13.16 -9.71 -0.81
CA ASN A 116 -14.09 -9.80 0.32
C ASN A 116 -13.84 -8.71 1.36
N PHE A 117 -12.56 -8.44 1.67
CA PHE A 117 -12.19 -7.34 2.56
C PHE A 117 -12.64 -5.98 1.99
N LEU A 118 -12.29 -5.69 0.74
CA LEU A 118 -12.64 -4.43 0.07
C LEU A 118 -14.15 -4.21 -0.05
N ASP A 119 -14.93 -5.27 -0.25
CA ASP A 119 -16.40 -5.18 -0.29
C ASP A 119 -16.97 -4.90 1.12
N LYS A 120 -16.42 -5.54 2.16
CA LYS A 120 -16.85 -5.33 3.56
C LYS A 120 -16.47 -3.94 4.10
N SER A 121 -15.37 -3.38 3.60
CA SER A 121 -14.77 -2.15 4.12
C SER A 121 -15.03 -0.91 3.26
N ALA A 122 -15.82 -1.05 2.20
CA ALA A 122 -16.07 -0.01 1.19
C ALA A 122 -16.54 1.31 1.82
N ASP A 123 -17.55 1.26 2.68
CA ASP A 123 -18.16 2.45 3.32
C ASP A 123 -17.59 2.77 4.71
N ALA A 124 -16.58 2.02 5.16
CA ALA A 124 -15.97 2.19 6.47
C ALA A 124 -15.00 3.39 6.49
N SER A 125 -14.88 4.02 7.67
CA SER A 125 -13.88 5.07 7.91
C SER A 125 -12.45 4.50 7.82
N PRO A 126 -11.42 5.33 7.58
CA PRO A 126 -10.02 4.87 7.58
C PRO A 126 -9.61 4.13 8.86
N ASP A 127 -10.09 4.57 10.02
CA ASP A 127 -9.84 3.91 11.31
C ASP A 127 -10.58 2.56 11.42
N ASP A 128 -11.83 2.48 10.94
CA ASP A 128 -12.59 1.22 10.98
C ASP A 128 -12.08 0.21 9.96
N ARG A 129 -11.57 0.66 8.81
CA ARG A 129 -10.83 -0.18 7.85
C ARG A 129 -9.60 -0.81 8.51
N ALA A 130 -8.88 -0.06 9.34
CA ALA A 130 -7.73 -0.57 10.09
C ALA A 130 -8.15 -1.66 11.10
N LYS A 131 -9.20 -1.42 11.89
CA LYS A 131 -9.76 -2.44 12.80
C LYS A 131 -10.23 -3.69 12.06
N LEU A 132 -10.90 -3.53 10.92
CA LEU A 132 -11.33 -4.65 10.09
C LEU A 132 -10.13 -5.48 9.60
N LEU A 133 -8.99 -4.86 9.32
CA LEU A 133 -7.77 -5.57 8.93
C LEU A 133 -7.11 -6.29 10.12
N GLU A 134 -7.13 -5.68 11.31
CA GLU A 134 -6.66 -6.33 12.54
C GLU A 134 -7.41 -7.64 12.81
N GLU A 135 -8.72 -7.68 12.55
CA GLU A 135 -9.57 -8.86 12.72
C GLU A 135 -9.54 -9.84 11.52
N ASN A 136 -8.90 -9.46 10.41
CA ASN A 136 -8.90 -10.26 9.18
C ASN A 136 -7.75 -11.29 9.19
N GLU A 137 -8.03 -12.48 9.73
CA GLU A 137 -7.05 -13.58 9.77
C GLU A 137 -6.59 -14.06 8.40
N ASP A 138 -7.44 -14.02 7.36
CA ASP A 138 -7.08 -14.48 6.02
C ASP A 138 -5.95 -13.63 5.41
N LEU A 139 -6.11 -12.30 5.45
CA LEU A 139 -5.10 -11.36 4.94
C LEU A 139 -3.83 -11.36 5.80
N ARG A 140 -3.98 -11.43 7.13
CA ARG A 140 -2.84 -11.47 8.06
C ARG A 140 -2.03 -12.75 7.90
N SER A 141 -2.70 -13.90 7.77
CA SER A 141 -2.07 -15.20 7.52
C SER A 141 -1.39 -15.24 6.15
N ALA A 142 -2.04 -14.71 5.11
CA ALA A 142 -1.44 -14.57 3.78
C ALA A 142 -0.13 -13.77 3.83
N HIS A 143 -0.13 -12.62 4.50
CA HIS A 143 1.07 -11.81 4.68
C HIS A 143 2.18 -12.57 5.41
N ASN A 144 1.89 -13.15 6.57
CA ASN A 144 2.89 -13.86 7.37
C ASN A 144 3.46 -15.09 6.63
N SER A 145 2.64 -15.77 5.83
CA SER A 145 3.09 -16.87 4.97
C SER A 145 4.12 -16.40 3.95
N ILE A 146 3.91 -15.26 3.29
CA ILE A 146 4.85 -14.73 2.29
C ILE A 146 6.10 -14.16 2.97
N ALA A 147 5.94 -13.48 4.09
CA ALA A 147 7.04 -12.99 4.92
C ALA A 147 8.02 -14.11 5.29
N ALA A 148 7.51 -15.30 5.62
CA ALA A 148 8.32 -16.47 5.97
C ALA A 148 9.12 -17.07 4.79
N GLU A 149 8.76 -16.75 3.54
CA GLU A 149 9.54 -17.18 2.36
C GLU A 149 10.70 -16.24 2.05
N GLY A 150 10.65 -15.00 2.53
CA GLY A 150 11.66 -13.97 2.31
C GLY A 150 12.92 -14.18 3.13
N GLN A 151 13.93 -13.35 2.86
CA GLN A 151 15.19 -13.36 3.61
C GLN A 151 15.29 -12.20 4.61
N CYS A 152 14.28 -11.32 4.64
CA CYS A 152 14.23 -10.19 5.54
C CYS A 152 14.30 -10.64 7.00
N ARG A 153 15.17 -9.99 7.77
CA ARG A 153 15.26 -10.10 9.22
C ARG A 153 15.00 -8.73 9.80
N ASN A 154 14.45 -8.67 11.01
CA ASN A 154 14.41 -7.42 11.77
C ASN A 154 15.85 -6.95 12.00
N GLU A 155 16.28 -5.92 11.28
CA GLU A 155 17.49 -5.18 11.58
C GLU A 155 17.13 -3.98 12.45
N ASP A 156 17.68 -3.95 13.65
CA ASP A 156 17.41 -2.86 14.59
C ASP A 156 17.93 -1.53 14.02
N GLY A 157 17.06 -0.51 14.01
CA GLY A 157 17.47 0.90 13.86
C GLY A 157 17.21 1.57 12.50
N ILE A 158 16.70 0.87 11.48
CA ILE A 158 16.26 1.51 10.22
C ILE A 158 14.75 1.39 10.07
N HIS A 159 14.06 2.53 10.16
CA HIS A 159 12.63 2.63 9.90
C HIS A 159 12.41 2.96 8.42
N PHE A 160 12.07 1.92 7.64
CA PHE A 160 11.62 2.12 6.28
C PHE A 160 10.17 2.57 6.25
N HIS A 161 9.88 3.39 5.25
CA HIS A 161 8.58 3.95 5.00
C HIS A 161 8.16 3.64 3.58
N LEU A 162 6.91 3.22 3.41
CA LEU A 162 6.34 2.84 2.11
C LEU A 162 5.20 3.79 1.79
N VAL A 163 5.23 4.33 0.57
CA VAL A 163 4.20 5.22 0.05
C VAL A 163 3.64 4.65 -1.24
N VAL A 164 2.32 4.73 -1.41
CA VAL A 164 1.66 4.37 -2.66
C VAL A 164 1.19 5.64 -3.36
N PHE A 165 1.66 5.84 -4.58
CA PHE A 165 1.15 6.86 -5.49
C PHE A 165 0.14 6.23 -6.44
N THR A 166 -1.06 6.81 -6.54
CA THR A 166 -2.13 6.31 -7.43
C THR A 166 -2.97 7.44 -8.01
N ALA A 167 -3.45 7.27 -9.23
CA ALA A 167 -4.29 8.25 -9.91
C ALA A 167 -5.77 7.92 -9.73
N VAL A 168 -6.53 8.80 -9.08
CA VAL A 168 -7.98 8.66 -8.88
C VAL A 168 -8.68 9.91 -9.39
N ASN A 169 -9.68 9.74 -10.27
CA ASN A 169 -10.44 10.83 -10.90
C ASN A 169 -9.56 11.98 -11.47
N GLY A 170 -8.40 11.65 -12.07
CA GLY A 170 -7.51 12.62 -12.71
C GLY A 170 -6.57 13.37 -11.76
N HIS A 171 -6.58 13.06 -10.45
CA HIS A 171 -5.64 13.59 -9.47
C HIS A 171 -4.67 12.50 -9.01
N LEU A 172 -3.44 12.89 -8.70
CA LEU A 172 -2.44 12.01 -8.12
C LEU A 172 -2.56 12.07 -6.59
N TYR A 173 -2.71 10.90 -5.97
CA TYR A 173 -2.77 10.77 -4.52
C TYR A 173 -1.53 10.07 -3.99
N GLU A 174 -1.03 10.60 -2.87
CA GLU A 174 -0.04 9.94 -2.02
C GLU A 174 -0.77 9.27 -0.85
N LEU A 175 -0.66 7.95 -0.75
CA LEU A 175 -1.24 7.14 0.33
C LEU A 175 -0.11 6.69 1.25
N GLU A 176 -0.09 7.26 2.45
CA GLU A 176 0.96 6.97 3.42
C GLU A 176 0.71 5.65 4.17
N VAL A 177 1.76 4.83 4.28
CA VAL A 177 1.71 3.54 4.96
C VAL A 177 2.73 3.52 6.11
N ALA A 178 2.40 4.18 7.23
CA ALA A 178 3.15 4.10 8.48
C ALA A 178 2.30 4.11 9.74
N VAL A 179 2.82 3.44 10.77
CA VAL A 179 2.17 3.29 12.09
C VAL A 179 1.98 4.62 12.84
N ASN A 180 2.75 5.66 12.49
CA ASN A 180 2.76 6.96 13.17
C ASN A 180 2.46 8.15 12.26
N PHE A 181 2.09 7.91 11.00
CA PHE A 181 1.77 8.96 10.05
C PHE A 181 0.42 8.65 9.41
N ASP A 182 -0.53 9.54 9.67
CA ASP A 182 -1.91 9.48 9.19
C ASP A 182 -2.08 10.51 8.07
N SER A 183 -1.50 10.27 6.90
CA SER A 183 -1.61 11.23 5.80
C SER A 183 -2.12 10.61 4.49
N LEU A 184 -3.04 11.34 3.88
CA LEU A 184 -3.53 11.18 2.52
C LEU A 184 -3.40 12.55 1.88
N SER A 185 -2.57 12.70 0.85
CA SER A 185 -2.32 14.00 0.24
C SER A 185 -2.61 13.99 -1.27
N ILE A 186 -3.09 15.13 -1.75
CA ILE A 186 -3.27 15.39 -3.19
C ILE A 186 -2.03 16.11 -3.69
N GLN A 187 -1.38 15.54 -4.71
CA GLN A 187 -0.18 16.07 -5.38
C GLN A 187 -0.54 16.92 -6.60
#